data_AF-A0A265B4J1-F1
#
_entry.id   AF-A0A265B4J1-F1
#
_cell.length_a   1.000
_cell.length_b   1.000
_cell.length_c   1.000
_cell.angle_alpha   90.00
_cell.angle_beta   90.00
_cell.angle_gamma   90.00
#
_symmetry.space_group_name_H-M   'P 1'
#
loop_
_entity.id
_entity.type
_entity.pdbx_description
1 polymer ?
#
loop_
_entity_poly.entity_id
_entity_poly.type
_entity_poly.pdbx_seq_one_letter_code
_entity_poly.pdbx_strand_id
1 'polypeptide(L)'
;MQTQDTFYQVMRRHGVTRRSFLKFCSLTATSLGLSSSMIPQIAYALENKPRTPVIWLHGLECTCCTESFIRSAHPLAKDAILSLISLDYDDTIMAAAGQQAEQALADVMREYKGNYIVAVEGNAPLNEDGMFCILAGEPFLEKLKRVSADAKAIIAWGSCASWGCVQAARPNPTKATPVHKLITDKPIIKVPGCPPIPEVMSAVITYMLAFDRIPPLDRLGRPKMFYGQRIHDKCYRRAHFDAGQFVEAWDDEGARKGYCLYKMGCKGPTTYNACSTVRWNDGVSFPIQSGHGCLGCSEDGFWDYGSFYSRATGIPQTGIEATADKIGLGVAGVAGAAAIAHATVSAIKHARNKNNTSSENAPEEKK
;
A
#
# COMPACT_ATOMS: atom_id res chain seq x y z
N MET A 1 -4.64 -42.53 -2.53
CA MET A 1 -5.10 -41.22 -2.04
C MET A 1 -4.30 -40.91 -0.79
N GLN A 2 -3.23 -40.12 -0.89
CA GLN A 2 -2.53 -39.69 0.33
C GLN A 2 -3.51 -38.85 1.14
N THR A 3 -3.77 -39.22 2.39
CA THR A 3 -4.54 -38.42 3.34
C THR A 3 -3.84 -37.07 3.49
N GLN A 4 -4.41 -36.02 2.90
CA GLN A 4 -3.90 -34.67 3.06
C GLN A 4 -4.04 -34.26 4.53
N ASP A 5 -2.92 -34.04 5.20
CA ASP A 5 -2.91 -33.56 6.58
C ASP A 5 -3.54 -32.16 6.67
N THR A 6 -4.34 -31.94 7.71
CA THR A 6 -4.85 -30.61 8.09
C THR A 6 -3.73 -29.73 8.65
N PHE A 7 -3.92 -28.41 8.65
CA PHE A 7 -2.99 -27.46 9.27
C PHE A 7 -2.66 -27.86 10.72
N TYR A 8 -3.68 -28.18 11.51
CA TYR A 8 -3.50 -28.55 12.91
C TYR A 8 -2.67 -29.83 13.06
N GLN A 9 -2.90 -30.86 12.23
CA GLN A 9 -2.12 -32.10 12.29
C GLN A 9 -0.64 -31.86 12.01
N VAL A 10 -0.30 -31.04 11.01
CA VAL A 10 1.10 -30.69 10.71
C VAL A 10 1.74 -29.92 11.88
N MET A 11 1.06 -28.90 12.40
CA MET A 11 1.52 -28.15 13.57
C MET A 11 1.78 -29.04 14.79
N ARG A 12 0.89 -30.00 15.05
CA ARG A 12 1.04 -30.94 16.17
C ARG A 12 2.26 -31.86 15.99
N ARG A 13 2.56 -32.31 14.77
CA ARG A 13 3.80 -33.09 14.48
C ARG A 13 5.07 -32.28 14.71
N HIS A 14 5.04 -30.97 14.48
CA HIS A 14 6.15 -30.06 14.79
C HIS A 14 6.21 -29.61 16.27
N GLY A 15 5.42 -30.22 17.17
CA GLY A 15 5.47 -29.94 18.60
C GLY A 15 4.70 -28.68 19.06
N VAL A 16 3.91 -28.04 18.18
CA VAL A 16 3.13 -26.85 18.54
C VAL A 16 1.99 -27.22 19.49
N THR A 17 1.90 -26.54 20.64
CA THR A 17 0.83 -26.78 21.62
C THR A 17 -0.53 -26.27 21.13
N ARG A 18 -1.65 -26.85 21.61
CA ARG A 18 -3.00 -26.33 21.34
C ARG A 18 -3.15 -24.85 21.72
N ARG A 19 -2.49 -24.41 22.80
CA ARG A 19 -2.47 -23.01 23.23
C ARG A 19 -1.76 -22.12 22.21
N SER A 20 -0.61 -22.53 21.69
CA SER A 20 0.12 -21.80 20.64
C SER A 20 -0.68 -21.72 19.35
N PHE A 21 -1.37 -22.80 18.98
CA PHE A 21 -2.29 -22.84 17.84
C PHE A 21 -3.46 -21.84 17.98
N LEU A 22 -4.10 -21.78 19.16
CA LEU A 22 -5.17 -20.82 19.38
C LEU A 22 -4.65 -19.37 19.39
N LYS A 23 -3.45 -19.12 19.93
CA LYS A 23 -2.78 -17.81 19.82
C LYS A 23 -2.55 -17.42 18.35
N PHE A 24 -2.10 -18.36 17.53
CA PHE A 24 -1.96 -18.16 16.09
C PHE A 24 -3.30 -17.74 15.46
N CYS A 25 -4.39 -18.48 15.73
CA CYS A 25 -5.71 -18.14 15.21
C CYS A 25 -6.18 -16.74 15.66
N SER A 26 -5.87 -16.34 16.90
CA SER A 26 -6.16 -14.99 17.41
C SER A 26 -5.36 -13.88 16.72
N LEU A 27 -4.07 -14.10 16.46
CA LEU A 27 -3.21 -13.16 15.75
C LEU A 27 -3.67 -13.01 14.30
N THR A 28 -3.99 -14.13 13.65
CA THR A 28 -4.60 -14.16 12.32
C THR A 28 -5.92 -13.38 12.27
N ALA A 29 -6.82 -13.59 13.22
CA ALA A 29 -8.09 -12.85 13.27
C ALA A 29 -7.83 -11.33 13.35
N THR A 30 -6.89 -10.93 14.20
CA THR A 30 -6.49 -9.53 14.39
C THR A 30 -5.88 -8.94 13.11
N SER A 31 -4.96 -9.64 12.43
CA SER A 31 -4.34 -9.14 11.20
C SER A 31 -5.35 -8.99 10.05
N LEU A 32 -6.39 -9.80 10.06
CA LEU A 32 -7.54 -9.71 9.15
C LEU A 32 -8.55 -8.62 9.51
N GLY A 33 -8.38 -7.92 10.64
CA GLY A 33 -9.37 -6.97 11.14
C GLY A 33 -10.71 -7.64 11.51
N LEU A 34 -10.69 -8.93 11.85
CA LEU A 34 -11.87 -9.70 12.23
C LEU A 34 -12.14 -9.60 13.73
N SER A 35 -13.40 -9.73 14.12
CA SER A 35 -13.79 -9.78 15.52
C SER A 35 -13.26 -11.04 16.20
N SER A 36 -13.02 -10.96 17.51
CA SER A 36 -12.60 -12.11 18.34
C SER A 36 -13.58 -13.29 18.28
N SER A 37 -14.85 -13.05 17.98
CA SER A 37 -15.87 -14.08 17.75
C SER A 37 -15.58 -15.00 16.56
N MET A 38 -14.70 -14.62 15.64
CA MET A 38 -14.34 -15.42 14.47
C MET A 38 -13.13 -16.34 14.70
N ILE A 39 -12.44 -16.21 15.83
CA ILE A 39 -11.30 -17.06 16.19
C ILE A 39 -11.67 -18.55 16.21
N PRO A 40 -12.80 -18.98 16.81
CA PRO A 40 -13.20 -20.39 16.79
C PRO A 40 -13.44 -20.94 15.39
N GLN A 41 -13.95 -20.12 14.46
CA GLN A 41 -14.18 -20.53 13.09
C GLN A 41 -12.85 -20.73 12.33
N ILE A 42 -11.89 -19.82 12.53
CA ILE A 42 -10.53 -19.96 11.98
C ILE A 42 -9.87 -21.22 12.53
N ALA A 43 -9.94 -21.44 13.84
CA ALA A 43 -9.39 -22.64 14.48
C ALA A 43 -10.03 -23.90 13.92
N TYR A 44 -11.36 -23.95 13.82
CA TYR A 44 -12.08 -25.09 13.25
C TYR A 44 -11.68 -25.38 11.80
N ALA A 45 -11.57 -24.36 10.96
CA ALA A 45 -11.15 -24.53 9.57
C ALA A 45 -9.73 -25.13 9.48
N LEU A 46 -8.79 -24.61 10.26
CA LEU A 46 -7.42 -25.10 10.31
C LEU A 46 -7.30 -26.49 10.97
N GLU A 47 -8.23 -26.87 11.84
CA GLU A 47 -8.28 -28.20 12.45
C GLU A 47 -8.83 -29.28 11.51
N ASN A 48 -9.71 -28.92 10.59
CA ASN A 48 -10.53 -29.90 9.87
C ASN A 48 -10.39 -29.86 8.35
N LYS A 49 -9.84 -28.77 7.76
CA LYS A 49 -9.67 -28.68 6.31
C LYS A 49 -8.27 -29.10 5.87
N PRO A 50 -8.16 -29.89 4.79
CA PRO A 50 -6.89 -30.09 4.11
C PRO A 50 -6.29 -28.76 3.63
N ARG A 51 -4.97 -28.74 3.52
CA ARG A 51 -4.25 -27.59 2.95
C ARG A 51 -4.65 -27.39 1.50
N THR A 52 -4.95 -26.15 1.11
CA THR A 52 -5.36 -25.84 -0.27
C THR A 52 -4.14 -25.86 -1.19
N PRO A 53 -4.18 -26.60 -2.31
CA PRO A 53 -3.14 -26.57 -3.33
C PRO A 53 -3.01 -25.18 -3.96
N VAL A 54 -1.77 -24.70 -4.07
CA VAL A 54 -1.42 -23.42 -4.68
C VAL A 54 -0.34 -23.66 -5.73
N ILE A 55 -0.60 -23.16 -6.94
CA ILE A 55 0.39 -23.04 -8.02
C ILE A 55 0.76 -21.57 -8.13
N TRP A 56 2.04 -21.24 -7.91
CA TRP A 56 2.58 -19.89 -8.05
C TRP A 56 3.35 -19.77 -9.37
N LEU A 57 2.81 -18.96 -10.29
CA LEU A 57 3.39 -18.73 -11.60
C LEU A 57 4.08 -17.37 -11.66
N HIS A 58 5.19 -17.32 -12.40
CA HIS A 58 6.00 -16.12 -12.62
C HIS A 58 6.04 -15.74 -14.10
N GLY A 59 5.51 -14.56 -14.43
CA GLY A 59 5.61 -13.97 -15.78
C GLY A 59 6.79 -13.01 -15.92
N LEU A 60 6.61 -11.91 -16.65
CA LEU A 60 7.53 -10.78 -16.56
C LEU A 60 7.41 -10.12 -15.19
N GLU A 61 8.47 -10.20 -14.39
CA GLU A 61 8.48 -9.73 -13.00
C GLU A 61 9.87 -9.27 -12.54
N CYS A 62 9.93 -8.86 -11.26
CA CYS A 62 11.18 -8.62 -10.54
C CYS A 62 11.26 -9.40 -9.21
N THR A 63 10.36 -10.37 -9.00
CA THR A 63 10.30 -11.26 -7.81
C THR A 63 10.06 -10.54 -6.47
N CYS A 64 9.72 -9.24 -6.51
CA CYS A 64 9.52 -8.46 -5.29
C CYS A 64 8.32 -8.96 -4.46
N CYS A 65 7.31 -9.61 -5.06
CA CYS A 65 6.14 -10.09 -4.33
C CYS A 65 6.45 -11.39 -3.60
N THR A 66 7.14 -12.35 -4.22
CA THR A 66 7.67 -13.53 -3.52
C THR A 66 8.60 -13.12 -2.39
N GLU A 67 9.52 -12.18 -2.62
CA GLU A 67 10.36 -11.63 -1.57
C GLU A 67 9.54 -11.02 -0.43
N SER A 68 8.50 -10.25 -0.76
CA SER A 68 7.59 -9.67 0.24
C SER A 68 6.86 -10.74 1.03
N PHE A 69 6.29 -11.75 0.37
CA PHE A 69 5.57 -12.85 1.02
C PHE A 69 6.41 -13.54 2.08
N ILE A 70 7.69 -13.81 1.78
CA ILE A 70 8.56 -14.47 2.75
C ILE A 70 9.00 -13.57 3.92
N ARG A 71 8.73 -12.25 3.87
CA ARG A 71 8.93 -11.31 4.99
C ARG A 71 7.74 -11.24 5.97
N SER A 72 6.67 -12.00 5.74
CA SER A 72 5.49 -11.98 6.63
C SER A 72 5.87 -12.38 8.05
N ALA A 73 5.56 -11.53 9.02
CA ALA A 73 5.81 -11.82 10.44
C ALA A 73 4.73 -12.75 11.04
N HIS A 74 3.46 -12.51 10.70
CA HIS A 74 2.33 -13.21 11.30
C HIS A 74 1.18 -13.43 10.29
N PRO A 75 0.99 -14.66 9.78
CA PRO A 75 1.80 -15.86 10.00
C PRO A 75 3.21 -15.73 9.40
N LEU A 76 4.18 -16.47 9.95
CA LEU A 76 5.49 -16.63 9.29
C LEU A 76 5.28 -17.32 7.95
N ALA A 77 6.07 -16.97 6.93
CA ALA A 77 6.01 -17.63 5.64
C ALA A 77 6.27 -19.15 5.73
N LYS A 78 7.16 -19.57 6.64
CA LYS A 78 7.35 -20.97 7.00
C LYS A 78 6.04 -21.64 7.44
N ASP A 79 5.28 -21.00 8.33
CA ASP A 79 4.01 -21.56 8.81
C ASP A 79 2.94 -21.51 7.72
N ALA A 80 3.00 -20.51 6.82
CA ALA A 80 2.13 -20.46 5.65
C ALA A 80 2.37 -21.64 4.71
N ILE A 81 3.63 -21.90 4.32
CA ILE A 81 4.01 -22.97 3.39
C ILE A 81 3.85 -24.34 4.03
N LEU A 82 4.35 -24.54 5.26
CA LEU A 82 4.33 -25.85 5.90
C LEU A 82 2.95 -26.22 6.42
N SER A 83 2.09 -25.24 6.72
CA SER A 83 0.86 -25.52 7.45
C SER A 83 -0.39 -24.94 6.81
N LEU A 84 -0.41 -23.72 6.24
CA LEU A 84 -1.64 -23.10 5.72
C LEU A 84 -2.02 -23.58 4.33
N ILE A 85 -1.08 -23.55 3.40
CA ILE A 85 -1.27 -23.94 2.00
C ILE A 85 -0.43 -25.18 1.68
N SER A 86 -0.72 -25.82 0.56
CA SER A 86 0.24 -26.69 -0.11
C SER A 86 0.77 -25.92 -1.30
N LEU A 87 1.95 -25.31 -1.15
CA LEU A 87 2.62 -24.61 -2.24
C LEU A 87 3.28 -25.66 -3.12
N ASP A 88 2.52 -26.20 -4.07
CA ASP A 88 2.88 -27.40 -4.82
C ASP A 88 3.66 -27.10 -6.11
N TYR A 89 3.71 -25.82 -6.52
CA TYR A 89 4.55 -25.33 -7.60
C TYR A 89 4.92 -23.86 -7.33
N ASP A 90 6.21 -23.55 -7.37
CA ASP A 90 6.78 -22.20 -7.28
C ASP A 90 8.22 -22.26 -7.79
N ASP A 91 8.49 -21.63 -8.94
CA ASP A 91 9.80 -21.68 -9.61
C ASP A 91 10.94 -21.13 -8.73
N THR A 92 10.65 -20.30 -7.73
CA THR A 92 11.65 -19.64 -6.89
C THR A 92 12.23 -20.56 -5.81
N ILE A 93 11.41 -21.44 -5.24
CA ILE A 93 11.77 -22.22 -4.04
C ILE A 93 11.62 -23.74 -4.19
N MET A 94 11.03 -24.22 -5.29
CA MET A 94 10.87 -25.66 -5.50
C MET A 94 12.20 -26.37 -5.77
N ALA A 95 12.31 -27.62 -5.32
CA ALA A 95 13.53 -28.41 -5.51
C ALA A 95 13.68 -28.94 -6.95
N ALA A 96 12.57 -29.24 -7.62
CA ALA A 96 12.58 -29.78 -8.97
C ALA A 96 12.81 -28.68 -10.02
N ALA A 97 13.49 -29.02 -11.12
CA ALA A 97 13.75 -28.11 -12.24
C ALA A 97 13.52 -28.81 -13.57
N GLY A 98 13.48 -28.06 -14.68
CA GLY A 98 13.34 -28.62 -16.02
C GLY A 98 12.10 -29.52 -16.16
N GLN A 99 12.27 -30.72 -16.72
CA GLN A 99 11.17 -31.66 -16.95
C GLN A 99 10.50 -32.13 -15.65
N GLN A 100 11.26 -32.24 -14.55
CA GLN A 100 10.70 -32.62 -13.25
C GLN A 100 9.76 -31.53 -12.71
N ALA A 101 10.06 -30.25 -12.96
CA ALA A 101 9.17 -29.15 -12.59
C ALA A 101 7.88 -29.16 -13.45
N GLU A 102 8.01 -29.36 -14.76
CA GLU A 102 6.83 -29.47 -15.65
C GLU A 102 5.96 -30.68 -15.30
N GLN A 103 6.57 -31.81 -14.92
CA GLN A 103 5.84 -32.99 -14.44
C GLN A 103 5.11 -32.70 -13.12
N ALA A 104 5.76 -32.06 -12.15
CA ALA A 104 5.15 -31.68 -10.89
C ALA A 104 3.93 -30.76 -11.12
N LEU A 105 4.05 -29.76 -12.00
CA LEU A 105 2.94 -28.90 -12.38
C LEU A 105 1.77 -29.71 -12.97
N ALA A 106 2.06 -30.58 -13.93
CA ALA A 106 1.05 -31.41 -14.58
C ALA A 106 0.33 -32.35 -13.59
N ASP A 107 1.07 -32.90 -12.63
CA ASP A 107 0.52 -33.77 -11.59
C ASP A 107 -0.42 -33.01 -10.66
N VAL A 108 -0.03 -31.81 -10.19
CA VAL A 108 -0.88 -30.94 -9.35
C VAL A 108 -2.14 -30.53 -10.11
N MET A 109 -2.01 -30.12 -11.36
CA MET A 109 -3.16 -29.75 -12.20
C MET A 109 -4.15 -30.91 -12.38
N ARG A 110 -3.64 -32.13 -12.58
CA ARG A 110 -4.45 -33.35 -12.76
C ARG A 110 -5.15 -33.77 -11.47
N GLU A 111 -4.42 -33.79 -10.35
CA GLU A 111 -4.92 -34.26 -9.05
C GLU A 111 -5.93 -33.27 -8.44
N TYR A 112 -5.71 -31.96 -8.62
CA TYR A 112 -6.48 -30.91 -7.95
C TYR A 112 -7.36 -30.08 -8.90
N LYS A 113 -7.66 -30.61 -10.08
CA LYS A 113 -8.50 -29.96 -11.09
C LYS A 113 -9.76 -29.31 -10.48
N GLY A 114 -9.94 -28.00 -10.70
CA GLY A 114 -11.07 -27.22 -10.17
C GLY A 114 -10.91 -26.73 -8.73
N ASN A 115 -9.89 -27.18 -8.00
CA ASN A 115 -9.75 -26.96 -6.56
C ASN A 115 -8.47 -26.23 -6.14
N TYR A 116 -7.47 -26.09 -7.02
CA TYR A 116 -6.27 -25.31 -6.73
C TYR A 116 -6.46 -23.81 -6.94
N ILE A 117 -5.70 -23.00 -6.19
CA ILE A 117 -5.58 -21.56 -6.40
C ILE A 117 -4.34 -21.30 -7.27
N VAL A 118 -4.45 -20.38 -8.21
CA VAL A 118 -3.29 -19.90 -8.99
C VAL A 118 -2.86 -18.55 -8.43
N ALA A 119 -1.68 -18.50 -7.83
CA ALA A 119 -0.98 -17.26 -7.52
C ALA A 119 -0.20 -16.84 -8.77
N VAL A 120 -0.36 -15.58 -9.20
CA VAL A 120 0.39 -15.04 -10.34
C VAL A 120 1.19 -13.85 -9.87
N GLU A 121 2.51 -13.94 -9.97
CA GLU A 121 3.41 -12.80 -9.94
C GLU A 121 3.86 -12.45 -11.36
N GLY A 122 4.01 -11.15 -11.64
CA GLY A 122 4.31 -10.68 -12.98
C GLY A 122 3.12 -10.64 -13.92
N ASN A 123 3.39 -10.54 -15.22
CA ASN A 123 2.36 -10.49 -16.26
C ASN A 123 2.84 -11.09 -17.58
N ALA A 124 1.94 -11.22 -18.57
CA ALA A 124 2.31 -11.75 -19.88
C ALA A 124 2.60 -10.62 -20.88
N PRO A 125 3.72 -10.68 -21.61
CA PRO A 125 3.94 -9.86 -22.79
C PRO A 125 3.11 -10.36 -23.97
N LEU A 126 2.66 -9.44 -24.82
CA LEU A 126 1.89 -9.77 -26.04
C LEU A 126 2.62 -9.41 -27.34
N ASN A 127 3.77 -8.76 -27.25
CA ASN A 127 4.59 -8.45 -28.41
C ASN A 127 5.54 -9.62 -28.74
N GLU A 128 6.00 -9.71 -30.00
CA GLU A 128 6.85 -10.82 -30.49
C GLU A 128 6.24 -12.21 -30.16
N ASP A 129 4.94 -12.38 -30.45
CA ASP A 129 4.16 -13.60 -30.16
C ASP A 129 4.21 -14.06 -28.68
N GLY A 130 4.50 -13.14 -27.76
CA GLY A 130 4.63 -13.41 -26.33
C GLY A 130 6.00 -13.95 -25.91
N MET A 131 6.96 -14.04 -26.82
CA MET A 131 8.28 -14.65 -26.58
C MET A 131 9.24 -13.78 -25.76
N PHE A 132 8.82 -12.60 -25.30
CA PHE A 132 9.58 -11.85 -24.29
C PHE A 132 9.61 -12.55 -22.92
N CYS A 133 8.73 -13.53 -22.68
CA CYS A 133 8.76 -14.38 -21.49
C CYS A 133 8.50 -15.83 -21.90
N ILE A 134 9.55 -16.64 -21.90
CA ILE A 134 9.52 -18.03 -22.38
C ILE A 134 9.76 -18.95 -21.19
N LEU A 135 8.82 -19.88 -20.94
CA LEU A 135 8.96 -20.92 -19.93
C LEU A 135 8.85 -22.27 -20.61
N ALA A 136 9.80 -23.16 -20.37
CA ALA A 136 9.84 -24.50 -20.97
C ALA A 136 9.66 -24.54 -22.51
N GLY A 137 10.07 -23.47 -23.21
CA GLY A 137 9.97 -23.35 -24.67
C GLY A 137 8.63 -22.83 -25.20
N GLU A 138 7.68 -22.45 -24.34
CA GLU A 138 6.41 -21.83 -24.73
C GLU A 138 6.27 -20.38 -24.18
N PRO A 139 5.50 -19.50 -24.84
CA PRO A 139 5.15 -18.20 -24.26
C PRO A 139 4.44 -18.38 -22.91
N PHE A 140 4.81 -17.57 -21.92
CA PHE A 140 4.19 -17.60 -20.58
C PHE A 140 2.66 -17.50 -20.63
N LEU A 141 2.10 -16.76 -21.60
CA LEU A 141 0.66 -16.63 -21.77
C LEU A 141 -0.04 -17.99 -21.93
N GLU A 142 0.58 -18.94 -22.64
CA GLU A 142 0.01 -20.26 -22.88
C GLU A 142 0.03 -21.10 -21.60
N LYS A 143 1.14 -21.08 -20.85
CA LYS A 143 1.22 -21.68 -19.50
C LYS A 143 0.17 -21.08 -18.56
N LEU A 144 0.04 -19.75 -18.54
CA LEU A 144 -0.95 -19.03 -17.73
C LEU A 144 -2.39 -19.46 -18.05
N LYS A 145 -2.77 -19.51 -19.34
CA LYS A 145 -4.12 -19.95 -19.75
C LYS A 145 -4.36 -21.41 -19.37
N ARG A 146 -3.40 -22.30 -19.67
CA ARG A 146 -3.48 -23.74 -19.41
C ARG A 146 -3.70 -24.03 -17.93
N VAL A 147 -2.91 -23.40 -17.06
CA VAL A 147 -3.03 -23.54 -15.60
C VAL A 147 -4.28 -22.84 -15.08
N SER A 148 -4.66 -21.68 -15.62
CA SER A 148 -5.82 -20.94 -15.12
C SER A 148 -7.17 -21.59 -15.47
N ALA A 149 -7.25 -22.36 -16.56
CA ALA A 149 -8.50 -22.98 -17.05
C ALA A 149 -9.20 -23.84 -15.99
N ASP A 150 -8.43 -24.52 -15.14
CA ASP A 150 -8.94 -25.40 -14.10
C ASP A 150 -8.77 -24.83 -12.68
N ALA A 151 -8.37 -23.56 -12.55
CA ALA A 151 -8.23 -22.90 -11.26
C ALA A 151 -9.59 -22.66 -10.59
N LYS A 152 -9.62 -22.77 -9.25
CA LYS A 152 -10.76 -22.35 -8.40
C LYS A 152 -10.86 -20.82 -8.36
N ALA A 153 -9.72 -20.15 -8.23
CA ALA A 153 -9.58 -18.70 -8.23
C ALA A 153 -8.13 -18.32 -8.54
N ILE A 154 -7.92 -17.07 -8.94
CA ILE A 154 -6.60 -16.51 -9.24
C ILE A 154 -6.31 -15.36 -8.29
N ILE A 155 -5.13 -15.35 -7.67
CA ILE A 155 -4.62 -14.19 -6.93
C ILE A 155 -3.54 -13.52 -7.77
N ALA A 156 -3.81 -12.28 -8.19
CA ALA A 156 -2.87 -11.45 -8.93
C ALA A 156 -2.01 -10.66 -7.94
N TRP A 157 -0.82 -11.18 -7.64
CA TRP A 157 0.11 -10.57 -6.70
C TRP A 157 0.84 -9.37 -7.32
N GLY A 158 0.79 -8.27 -6.58
CA GLY A 158 1.49 -7.04 -6.93
C GLY A 158 0.86 -6.28 -8.08
N SER A 159 1.41 -5.10 -8.31
CA SER A 159 0.97 -4.22 -9.39
C SER A 159 1.28 -4.78 -10.77
N CYS A 160 2.24 -5.71 -10.90
CA CYS A 160 2.55 -6.38 -12.18
C CYS A 160 1.35 -7.19 -12.67
N ALA A 161 0.86 -8.12 -11.85
CA ALA A 161 -0.27 -8.99 -12.20
C ALA A 161 -1.60 -8.23 -12.18
N SER A 162 -1.75 -7.29 -11.25
CA SER A 162 -2.98 -6.50 -11.10
C SER A 162 -3.17 -5.53 -12.27
N TRP A 163 -2.12 -4.78 -12.66
CA TRP A 163 -2.21 -3.60 -13.51
C TRP A 163 -1.22 -3.54 -14.68
N GLY A 164 0.00 -4.08 -14.50
CA GLY A 164 1.07 -4.05 -15.49
C GLY A 164 2.42 -3.61 -14.91
N CYS A 165 2.40 -2.70 -13.93
CA CYS A 165 3.57 -2.12 -13.27
C CYS A 165 4.61 -1.53 -14.25
N VAL A 166 5.90 -1.61 -13.93
CA VAL A 166 6.97 -0.84 -14.57
C VAL A 166 7.18 -1.23 -16.02
N GLN A 167 7.08 -2.52 -16.34
CA GLN A 167 7.20 -3.03 -17.70
C GLN A 167 6.06 -2.60 -18.62
N ALA A 168 4.92 -2.19 -18.05
CA ALA A 168 3.77 -1.64 -18.78
C ALA A 168 3.74 -0.11 -18.83
N ALA A 169 4.67 0.57 -18.13
CA ALA A 169 4.82 2.02 -18.22
C ALA A 169 5.25 2.43 -19.63
N ARG A 170 5.00 3.69 -20.02
CA ARG A 170 5.35 4.18 -21.37
C ARG A 170 6.83 3.89 -21.72
N PRO A 171 7.13 3.34 -22.92
CA PRO A 171 6.22 3.07 -24.04
C PRO A 171 5.61 1.65 -24.07
N ASN A 172 5.77 0.82 -23.04
CA ASN A 172 5.35 -0.58 -22.97
C ASN A 172 5.87 -1.44 -24.15
N PRO A 173 7.21 -1.64 -24.26
CA PRO A 173 7.83 -2.26 -25.44
C PRO A 173 7.43 -3.73 -25.63
N THR A 174 7.13 -4.45 -24.55
CA THR A 174 6.75 -5.88 -24.59
C THR A 174 5.24 -6.10 -24.69
N LYS A 175 4.44 -5.01 -24.66
CA LYS A 175 2.98 -5.06 -24.48
C LYS A 175 2.59 -5.91 -23.25
N ALA A 176 3.30 -5.70 -22.14
CA ALA A 176 3.01 -6.31 -20.85
C ALA A 176 1.56 -6.04 -20.44
N THR A 177 0.80 -7.11 -20.21
CA THR A 177 -0.65 -7.06 -20.04
C THR A 177 -1.08 -7.76 -18.75
N PRO A 178 -1.85 -7.10 -17.86
CA PRO A 178 -2.23 -7.67 -16.56
C PRO A 178 -3.17 -8.87 -16.69
N VAL A 179 -3.18 -9.73 -15.68
CA VAL A 179 -3.86 -11.04 -15.68
C VAL A 179 -5.35 -10.92 -16.02
N HIS A 180 -6.04 -9.92 -15.49
CA HIS A 180 -7.49 -9.73 -15.70
C HIS A 180 -7.88 -9.35 -17.13
N LYS A 181 -6.93 -8.98 -17.99
CA LYS A 181 -7.16 -8.77 -19.43
C LYS A 181 -6.90 -10.03 -20.26
N LEU A 182 -6.27 -11.04 -19.66
CA LEU A 182 -5.85 -12.28 -20.32
C LEU A 182 -6.76 -13.45 -19.94
N ILE A 183 -7.15 -13.51 -18.67
CA ILE A 183 -8.09 -14.49 -18.11
C ILE A 183 -9.36 -13.75 -17.70
N THR A 184 -10.51 -14.19 -18.23
CA THR A 184 -11.78 -13.47 -18.10
C THR A 184 -12.92 -14.32 -17.53
N ASP A 185 -12.71 -15.62 -17.42
CA ASP A 185 -13.69 -16.64 -17.01
C ASP A 185 -13.45 -17.16 -15.58
N LYS A 186 -12.52 -16.55 -14.83
CA LYS A 186 -12.17 -16.93 -13.46
C LYS A 186 -12.29 -15.76 -12.47
N PRO A 187 -12.61 -16.04 -11.20
CA PRO A 187 -12.51 -15.03 -10.16
C PRO A 187 -11.05 -14.58 -9.96
N ILE A 188 -10.79 -13.28 -10.06
CA ILE A 188 -9.45 -12.70 -9.90
C ILE A 188 -9.43 -11.73 -8.72
N ILE A 189 -8.60 -12.02 -7.74
CA ILE A 189 -8.33 -11.18 -6.58
C ILE A 189 -7.07 -10.36 -6.88
N LYS A 190 -7.21 -9.06 -7.05
CA LYS A 190 -6.07 -8.15 -7.24
C LYS A 190 -5.51 -7.73 -5.90
N VAL A 191 -4.24 -7.99 -5.64
CA VAL A 191 -3.55 -7.53 -4.43
C VAL A 191 -2.38 -6.64 -4.86
N PRO A 192 -2.65 -5.38 -5.24
CA PRO A 192 -1.63 -4.51 -5.82
C PRO A 192 -0.69 -3.88 -4.78
N GLY A 193 0.39 -3.29 -5.27
CA GLY A 193 1.54 -2.82 -4.50
C GLY A 193 2.83 -3.30 -5.18
N CYS A 194 3.90 -2.53 -5.08
CA CYS A 194 5.19 -2.87 -5.68
C CYS A 194 6.29 -2.94 -4.62
N PRO A 195 6.33 -3.99 -3.77
CA PRO A 195 5.36 -5.10 -3.69
C PRO A 195 4.14 -4.77 -2.79
N PRO A 196 3.15 -5.68 -2.65
CA PRO A 196 2.16 -5.60 -1.57
C PRO A 196 2.81 -5.84 -0.20
N ILE A 197 2.18 -5.36 0.86
CA ILE A 197 2.66 -5.55 2.24
C ILE A 197 2.67 -7.07 2.58
N PRO A 198 3.72 -7.61 3.21
CA PRO A 198 3.82 -9.03 3.54
C PRO A 198 2.61 -9.56 4.32
N GLU A 199 2.20 -8.84 5.35
CA GLU A 199 1.08 -9.18 6.21
C GLU A 199 -0.26 -9.13 5.47
N VAL A 200 -0.38 -8.28 4.44
CA VAL A 200 -1.57 -8.22 3.57
C VAL A 200 -1.65 -9.47 2.68
N MET A 201 -0.52 -9.92 2.13
CA MET A 201 -0.48 -11.13 1.30
C MET A 201 -0.88 -12.36 2.12
N SER A 202 -0.27 -12.54 3.29
CA SER A 202 -0.54 -13.69 4.16
C SER A 202 -1.96 -13.66 4.73
N ALA A 203 -2.49 -12.46 5.04
CA ALA A 203 -3.88 -12.27 5.41
C ALA A 203 -4.86 -12.72 4.31
N VAL A 204 -4.69 -12.29 3.05
CA VAL A 204 -5.60 -12.68 1.97
C VAL A 204 -5.67 -14.21 1.80
N ILE A 205 -4.52 -14.88 1.84
CA ILE A 205 -4.45 -16.35 1.81
C ILE A 205 -5.21 -16.95 2.99
N THR A 206 -4.91 -16.48 4.21
CA THR A 206 -5.51 -17.04 5.42
C THR A 206 -7.01 -16.83 5.47
N TYR A 207 -7.52 -15.68 4.99
CA TYR A 207 -8.94 -15.43 4.85
C TYR A 207 -9.60 -16.46 3.94
N MET A 208 -9.02 -16.67 2.75
CA MET A 208 -9.59 -17.59 1.77
C MET A 208 -9.63 -19.03 2.30
N LEU A 209 -8.61 -19.44 3.07
CA LEU A 209 -8.58 -20.76 3.71
C LEU A 209 -9.60 -20.90 4.84
N ALA A 210 -9.63 -19.93 5.75
CA ALA A 210 -10.48 -19.98 6.94
C ALA A 210 -11.97 -19.91 6.60
N PHE A 211 -12.33 -19.11 5.60
CA PHE A 211 -13.73 -18.87 5.23
C PHE A 211 -14.15 -19.57 3.94
N ASP A 212 -13.22 -20.19 3.22
CA ASP A 212 -13.47 -20.92 1.96
C ASP A 212 -14.26 -20.10 0.95
N ARG A 213 -13.92 -18.82 0.89
CA ARG A 213 -14.54 -17.83 0.02
C ARG A 213 -13.57 -16.69 -0.27
N ILE A 214 -13.83 -16.00 -1.37
CA ILE A 214 -13.08 -14.80 -1.76
C ILE A 214 -13.44 -13.65 -0.80
N PRO A 215 -12.47 -12.85 -0.31
CA PRO A 215 -12.77 -11.68 0.50
C PRO A 215 -13.64 -10.68 -0.25
N PRO A 216 -14.47 -9.86 0.42
CA PRO A 216 -15.21 -8.79 -0.24
C PRO A 216 -14.26 -7.88 -1.03
N LEU A 217 -14.49 -7.75 -2.33
CA LEU A 217 -13.68 -6.96 -3.24
C LEU A 217 -14.33 -5.61 -3.54
N ASP A 218 -13.53 -4.58 -3.76
CA ASP A 218 -14.01 -3.33 -4.34
C ASP A 218 -14.29 -3.48 -5.84
N ARG A 219 -14.77 -2.41 -6.49
CA ARG A 219 -15.10 -2.41 -7.93
C ARG A 219 -13.91 -2.71 -8.85
N LEU A 220 -12.69 -2.62 -8.34
CA LEU A 220 -11.45 -2.89 -9.09
C LEU A 220 -10.97 -4.34 -8.87
N GLY A 221 -11.61 -5.10 -7.99
CA GLY A 221 -11.23 -6.46 -7.63
C GLY A 221 -10.22 -6.53 -6.48
N ARG A 222 -10.07 -5.46 -5.68
CA ARG A 222 -9.12 -5.41 -4.54
C ARG A 222 -9.80 -5.76 -3.21
N PRO A 223 -9.17 -6.52 -2.30
CA PRO A 223 -9.75 -6.81 -0.98
C PRO A 223 -10.06 -5.54 -0.17
N LYS A 224 -11.34 -5.29 0.14
CA LYS A 224 -11.79 -4.07 0.83
C LYS A 224 -11.11 -3.85 2.18
N MET A 225 -10.76 -4.94 2.88
CA MET A 225 -10.13 -4.88 4.20
C MET A 225 -8.77 -4.14 4.19
N PHE A 226 -8.05 -4.11 3.06
CA PHE A 226 -6.74 -3.45 2.94
C PHE A 226 -6.72 -2.31 1.92
N TYR A 227 -7.62 -2.34 0.94
CA TYR A 227 -7.69 -1.35 -0.16
C TYR A 227 -8.97 -0.50 -0.13
N GLY A 228 -9.76 -0.57 0.94
CA GLY A 228 -11.00 0.20 1.08
C GLY A 228 -10.80 1.67 1.47
N GLN A 229 -9.60 2.04 1.94
CA GLN A 229 -9.26 3.39 2.39
C GLN A 229 -7.98 3.88 1.72
N ARG A 230 -7.84 5.20 1.62
CA ARG A 230 -6.63 5.83 1.08
C ARG A 230 -5.56 5.94 2.15
N ILE A 231 -4.30 5.91 1.74
CA ILE A 231 -3.14 6.17 2.61
C ILE A 231 -3.31 7.50 3.35
N HIS A 232 -3.78 8.54 2.66
CA HIS A 232 -3.95 9.86 3.26
C HIS A 232 -5.02 9.93 4.35
N ASP A 233 -6.05 9.09 4.27
CA ASP A 233 -7.18 9.08 5.20
C ASP A 233 -6.80 8.48 6.56
N LYS A 234 -5.66 7.76 6.62
CA LYS A 234 -5.09 7.18 7.84
C LYS A 234 -3.63 7.57 8.08
N CYS A 235 -3.14 8.61 7.40
CA CYS A 235 -1.76 9.05 7.53
C CYS A 235 -1.55 9.76 8.87
N TYR A 236 -0.53 9.37 9.64
CA TYR A 236 -0.22 10.01 10.92
C TYR A 236 0.25 11.49 10.76
N ARG A 237 0.76 11.88 9.58
CA ARG A 237 1.11 13.28 9.25
C ARG A 237 -0.08 14.12 8.77
N ARG A 238 -1.31 13.59 8.87
CA ARG A 238 -2.52 14.28 8.38
C ARG A 238 -2.78 15.60 9.11
N ALA A 239 -2.52 15.66 10.42
CA ALA A 239 -2.63 16.89 11.20
C ALA A 239 -1.78 18.03 10.58
N HIS A 240 -0.55 17.74 10.16
CA HIS A 240 0.31 18.72 9.49
C HIS A 240 -0.23 19.14 8.12
N PHE A 241 -0.84 18.22 7.36
CA PHE A 241 -1.51 18.57 6.10
C PHE A 241 -2.66 19.56 6.34
N ASP A 242 -3.52 19.26 7.31
CA ASP A 242 -4.69 20.09 7.64
C ASP A 242 -4.28 21.45 8.25
N ALA A 243 -3.12 21.51 8.93
CA ALA A 243 -2.52 22.76 9.42
C ALA A 243 -1.86 23.59 8.29
N GLY A 244 -1.54 22.99 7.15
CA GLY A 244 -0.76 23.64 6.08
C GLY A 244 0.76 23.62 6.34
N GLN A 245 1.23 22.74 7.23
CA GLN A 245 2.62 22.54 7.58
C GLN A 245 3.24 21.48 6.65
N PHE A 246 4.07 21.94 5.72
CA PHE A 246 4.65 21.10 4.68
C PHE A 246 6.17 21.11 4.72
N VAL A 247 6.75 19.98 4.31
CA VAL A 247 8.14 19.93 3.85
C VAL A 247 8.20 20.60 2.49
N GLU A 248 9.17 21.48 2.28
CA GLU A 248 9.40 22.20 1.03
C GLU A 248 10.73 21.83 0.36
N ALA A 249 11.71 21.36 1.13
CA ALA A 249 12.95 20.78 0.65
C ALA A 249 13.36 19.57 1.51
N TRP A 250 14.14 18.66 0.92
CA TRP A 250 14.69 17.54 1.67
C TRP A 250 15.62 18.04 2.79
N ASP A 251 15.48 17.46 3.98
CA ASP A 251 16.22 17.82 5.19
C ASP A 251 16.00 19.27 5.70
N ASP A 252 14.93 19.94 5.25
CA ASP A 252 14.51 21.20 5.89
C ASP A 252 13.99 20.97 7.32
N GLU A 253 13.70 22.06 8.03
CA GLU A 253 13.19 22.00 9.40
C GLU A 253 11.85 21.23 9.47
N GLY A 254 10.99 21.36 8.47
CA GLY A 254 9.74 20.62 8.37
C GLY A 254 9.98 19.11 8.25
N ALA A 255 10.97 18.69 7.45
CA ALA A 255 11.35 17.29 7.28
C ALA A 255 11.82 16.69 8.60
N ARG A 256 12.70 17.42 9.31
CA ARG A 256 13.23 17.02 10.62
C ARG A 256 12.15 16.96 11.71
N LYS A 257 11.09 17.77 11.59
CA LYS A 257 9.91 17.75 12.46
C LYS A 257 8.81 16.78 12.02
N GLY A 258 8.97 16.10 10.89
CA GLY A 258 7.98 15.14 10.40
C GLY A 258 6.72 15.76 9.77
N TYR A 259 6.82 16.95 9.19
CA TYR A 259 5.71 17.64 8.51
C TYR A 259 5.22 16.90 7.25
N CYS A 260 4.09 17.35 6.71
CA CYS A 260 3.45 16.69 5.57
C CYS A 260 4.30 16.76 4.29
N LEU A 261 4.39 15.64 3.59
CA LEU A 261 5.17 15.48 2.35
C LEU A 261 4.38 15.80 1.07
N TYR A 262 3.20 16.43 1.19
CA TYR A 262 2.35 16.72 0.03
C TYR A 262 3.05 17.61 -1.01
N LYS A 263 3.73 18.68 -0.56
CA LYS A 263 4.49 19.57 -1.45
C LYS A 263 5.71 18.90 -2.08
N MET A 264 6.21 17.80 -1.49
CA MET A 264 7.26 16.94 -2.03
C MET A 264 6.72 15.87 -3.02
N GLY A 265 5.43 15.94 -3.38
CA GLY A 265 4.81 15.10 -4.40
C GLY A 265 4.10 13.84 -3.89
N CYS A 266 3.91 13.69 -2.58
CA CYS A 266 3.22 12.53 -2.01
C CYS A 266 1.86 12.25 -2.66
N LYS A 267 1.69 11.06 -3.23
CA LYS A 267 0.47 10.56 -3.89
C LYS A 267 -0.49 9.82 -2.95
N GLY A 268 -0.22 9.85 -1.64
CA GLY A 268 -1.10 9.26 -0.63
C GLY A 268 -2.58 9.67 -0.74
N PRO A 269 -2.93 10.92 -1.14
CA PRO A 269 -4.31 11.37 -1.33
C PRO A 269 -5.11 10.63 -2.40
N THR A 270 -4.44 9.92 -3.32
CA THR A 270 -5.09 9.18 -4.42
C THR A 270 -4.74 7.70 -4.41
N THR A 271 -4.11 7.20 -3.34
CA THR A 271 -3.59 5.83 -3.27
C THR A 271 -4.32 5.03 -2.20
N TYR A 272 -4.91 3.89 -2.58
CA TYR A 272 -5.54 2.94 -1.69
C TYR A 272 -4.56 1.82 -1.34
N ASN A 273 -4.25 1.70 -0.06
CA ASN A 273 -3.42 0.64 0.50
C ASN A 273 -3.47 0.73 2.05
N ALA A 274 -2.84 -0.23 2.72
CA ALA A 274 -2.77 -0.31 4.18
C ALA A 274 -1.45 0.22 4.77
N CYS A 275 -0.55 0.85 3.98
CA CYS A 275 0.79 1.23 4.46
C CYS A 275 0.76 2.20 5.65
N SER A 276 -0.25 3.06 5.78
CA SER A 276 -0.34 4.01 6.90
C SER A 276 -0.97 3.41 8.16
N THR A 277 -1.54 2.21 8.07
CA THR A 277 -2.17 1.49 9.20
C THR A 277 -1.38 0.26 9.58
N VAL A 278 -1.24 -0.70 8.66
CA VAL A 278 -0.47 -1.95 8.85
C VAL A 278 1.04 -1.68 8.82
N ARG A 279 1.47 -0.68 8.03
CA ARG A 279 2.90 -0.37 7.79
C ARG A 279 3.62 -1.54 7.11
N TRP A 280 4.93 -1.56 7.16
CA TRP A 280 5.80 -2.54 6.51
C TRP A 280 6.76 -3.16 7.52
N ASN A 281 7.06 -4.44 7.30
CA ASN A 281 8.06 -5.21 8.04
C ASN A 281 7.75 -5.26 9.54
N ASP A 282 6.70 -6.00 9.91
CA ASP A 282 6.24 -6.10 11.31
C ASP A 282 5.91 -4.74 11.95
N GLY A 283 5.25 -3.87 11.18
CA GLY A 283 4.80 -2.58 11.69
C GLY A 283 5.89 -1.51 11.85
N VAL A 284 7.14 -1.77 11.44
CA VAL A 284 8.30 -0.90 11.73
C VAL A 284 8.18 0.48 11.08
N SER A 285 7.98 0.55 9.76
CA SER A 285 7.90 1.82 9.05
C SER A 285 7.05 1.72 7.77
N PHE A 286 6.92 2.82 7.04
CA PHE A 286 6.39 2.88 5.68
C PHE A 286 6.94 4.14 4.98
N PRO A 287 6.80 4.33 3.66
CA PRO A 287 7.51 5.39 2.94
C PRO A 287 7.42 6.79 3.56
N ILE A 288 6.20 7.21 3.95
CA ILE A 288 5.97 8.55 4.53
C ILE A 288 6.61 8.67 5.92
N GLN A 289 6.61 7.61 6.72
CA GLN A 289 7.28 7.62 8.02
C GLN A 289 8.79 7.78 7.86
N SER A 290 9.37 7.10 6.87
CA SER A 290 10.79 7.23 6.51
C SER A 290 11.13 8.49 5.70
N GLY A 291 10.21 9.45 5.61
CA GLY A 291 10.49 10.77 5.02
C GLY A 291 10.28 10.91 3.52
N HIS A 292 9.85 9.87 2.81
CA HIS A 292 9.56 9.94 1.37
C HIS A 292 8.05 9.94 1.08
N GLY A 293 7.61 10.78 0.13
CA GLY A 293 6.22 10.79 -0.32
C GLY A 293 5.78 9.42 -0.86
N CYS A 294 4.52 9.05 -0.65
CA CYS A 294 3.94 7.87 -1.29
C CYS A 294 4.01 8.02 -2.81
N LEU A 295 4.43 6.97 -3.51
CA LEU A 295 4.54 6.96 -4.98
C LEU A 295 3.23 6.59 -5.69
N GLY A 296 2.27 6.01 -4.97
CA GLY A 296 1.05 5.47 -5.56
C GLY A 296 1.19 4.05 -6.11
N CYS A 297 2.17 3.28 -5.64
CA CYS A 297 2.55 2.00 -6.24
C CYS A 297 1.47 0.90 -6.27
N SER A 298 0.33 1.07 -5.59
CA SER A 298 -0.82 0.15 -5.65
C SER A 298 -1.94 0.59 -6.60
N GLU A 299 -1.81 1.76 -7.23
CA GLU A 299 -2.76 2.25 -8.22
C GLU A 299 -2.34 1.87 -9.65
N ASP A 300 -3.34 1.72 -10.52
CA ASP A 300 -3.12 1.48 -11.94
C ASP A 300 -2.37 2.66 -12.58
N GLY A 301 -1.43 2.38 -13.48
CA GLY A 301 -0.70 3.40 -14.25
C GLY A 301 0.19 4.35 -13.45
N PHE A 302 0.50 4.08 -12.17
CA PHE A 302 1.17 5.05 -11.29
C PHE A 302 2.53 5.57 -11.79
N TRP A 303 3.22 4.80 -12.64
CA TRP A 303 4.47 5.20 -13.29
C TRP A 303 4.30 6.36 -14.27
N ASP A 304 3.11 6.52 -14.86
CA ASP A 304 2.84 7.47 -15.95
C ASP A 304 2.01 8.70 -15.49
N TYR A 305 1.76 8.87 -14.19
CA TYR A 305 1.06 10.04 -13.64
C TYR A 305 1.94 11.30 -13.49
N GLY A 306 3.03 11.36 -14.24
CA GLY A 306 4.05 12.41 -14.14
C GLY A 306 5.03 12.15 -13.00
N SER A 307 5.86 13.16 -12.70
CA SER A 307 6.92 13.01 -11.70
C SER A 307 6.36 12.67 -10.31
N PHE A 308 7.04 11.76 -9.61
CA PHE A 308 6.73 11.45 -8.22
C PHE A 308 6.85 12.67 -7.31
N TYR A 309 7.66 13.67 -7.68
CA TYR A 309 7.88 14.89 -6.91
C TYR A 309 6.94 16.04 -7.28
N SER A 310 6.16 15.90 -8.35
CA SER A 310 5.08 16.84 -8.66
C SER A 310 3.88 16.62 -7.75
N ARG A 311 3.21 17.71 -7.36
CA ARG A 311 2.03 17.63 -6.49
C ARG A 311 0.90 16.85 -7.17
N ALA A 312 0.14 16.09 -6.37
CA ALA A 312 -1.12 15.55 -6.84
C ALA A 312 -2.09 16.71 -7.14
N THR A 313 -2.74 16.70 -8.31
CA THR A 313 -3.70 17.74 -8.68
C THR A 313 -5.09 17.42 -8.11
N GLY A 314 -5.93 18.44 -7.91
CA GLY A 314 -7.33 18.26 -7.52
C GLY A 314 -7.58 17.87 -6.05
N ILE A 315 -6.57 17.94 -5.17
CA ILE A 315 -6.75 17.73 -3.73
C ILE A 315 -6.97 19.09 -3.04
N PRO A 316 -8.15 19.34 -2.43
CA PRO A 316 -8.40 20.58 -1.69
C PRO A 316 -7.40 20.74 -0.54
N GLN A 317 -6.77 21.91 -0.46
CA GLN A 317 -5.90 22.27 0.67
C GLN A 317 -6.60 23.34 1.51
N THR A 318 -7.14 22.94 2.65
CA THR A 318 -7.62 23.87 3.68
C THR A 318 -6.58 23.91 4.78
N GLY A 319 -5.58 24.78 4.67
CA GLY A 319 -4.55 24.95 5.70
C GLY A 319 -5.05 25.87 6.81
N ILE A 320 -5.61 25.29 7.88
CA ILE A 320 -6.32 26.06 8.93
C ILE A 320 -5.36 27.02 9.63
N GLU A 321 -4.21 26.53 10.10
CA GLU A 321 -3.19 27.36 10.75
C GLU A 321 -2.55 28.31 9.74
N ALA A 322 -2.14 27.84 8.57
CA ALA A 322 -1.57 28.71 7.53
C ALA A 322 -2.51 29.85 7.10
N THR A 323 -3.83 29.64 7.18
CA THR A 323 -4.83 30.68 6.93
C THR A 323 -4.95 31.64 8.12
N ALA A 324 -5.00 31.10 9.34
CA ALA A 324 -5.04 31.89 10.56
C ALA A 324 -3.80 32.79 10.73
N ASP A 325 -2.60 32.27 10.45
CA ASP A 325 -1.33 33.01 10.50
C ASP A 325 -1.33 34.15 9.49
N LYS A 326 -1.79 33.93 8.26
CA LYS A 326 -1.90 34.99 7.24
C LYS A 326 -2.86 36.09 7.68
N ILE A 327 -4.01 35.73 8.25
CA ILE A 327 -4.98 36.69 8.78
C ILE A 327 -4.36 37.45 9.95
N GLY A 328 -3.72 36.75 10.89
CA GLY A 328 -3.04 37.32 12.05
C GLY A 328 -1.94 38.30 11.66
N LEU A 329 -1.09 37.93 10.69
CA LEU A 329 -0.03 38.80 10.15
C LEU A 329 -0.63 40.05 9.49
N GLY A 330 -1.74 39.89 8.74
CA GLY A 330 -2.45 41.00 8.12
C GLY A 330 -3.03 41.97 9.15
N VAL A 331 -3.72 41.46 10.18
CA VAL A 331 -4.29 42.27 11.27
C VAL A 331 -3.18 42.97 12.05
N ALA A 332 -2.10 42.26 12.40
CA ALA A 332 -0.95 42.84 13.10
C ALA A 332 -0.26 43.93 12.28
N GLY A 333 -0.11 43.72 10.97
CA GLY A 333 0.45 44.72 10.04
C GLY A 333 -0.40 45.99 9.98
N VAL A 334 -1.73 45.84 9.86
CA VAL A 334 -2.67 46.98 9.86
C VAL A 334 -2.61 47.74 11.19
N ALA A 335 -2.67 47.03 12.31
CA ALA A 335 -2.61 47.64 13.64
C ALA A 335 -1.27 48.36 13.86
N GLY A 336 -0.16 47.75 13.45
CA GLY A 336 1.18 48.35 13.53
C GLY A 336 1.29 49.62 12.68
N ALA A 337 0.82 49.59 11.45
CA ALA A 337 0.79 50.78 10.58
C ALA A 337 -0.08 51.90 11.15
N ALA A 338 -1.26 51.57 11.69
CA ALA A 338 -2.14 52.54 12.35
C ALA A 338 -1.50 53.15 13.60
N ALA A 339 -0.83 52.35 14.42
CA ALA A 339 -0.11 52.82 15.61
C ALA A 339 1.05 53.76 15.25
N ILE A 340 1.84 53.42 14.22
CA ILE A 340 2.92 54.28 13.71
C ILE A 340 2.33 55.60 13.19
N ALA A 341 1.30 55.54 12.34
CA ALA A 341 0.65 56.74 11.82
C ALA A 341 0.09 57.64 12.94
N HIS A 342 -0.57 57.06 13.94
CA HIS A 342 -1.10 57.81 15.08
C HIS A 342 0.01 58.46 15.92
N ALA A 343 1.13 57.75 16.13
CA ALA A 343 2.29 58.29 16.83
C ALA A 343 2.95 59.43 16.06
N THR A 344 3.12 59.30 14.74
CA THR A 344 3.65 60.36 13.88
C THR A 344 2.76 61.60 13.88
N VAL A 345 1.43 61.43 13.73
CA VAL A 345 0.47 62.54 13.79
C VAL A 345 0.49 63.23 15.16
N SER A 346 0.55 62.45 16.24
CA SER A 346 0.63 62.99 17.60
C SER A 346 1.91 63.78 17.85
N ALA A 347 3.06 63.30 17.37
CA ALA A 347 4.34 64.01 17.46
C ALA A 347 4.32 65.33 16.68
N ILE A 348 3.78 65.33 15.45
CA ILE A 348 3.61 66.55 14.63
C ILE A 348 2.69 67.55 15.34
N LYS A 349 1.57 67.08 15.90
CA LYS A 349 0.62 67.94 16.62
C LYS A 349 1.26 68.53 17.88
N HIS A 350 2.04 67.74 18.63
CA HIS A 350 2.72 68.22 19.82
C HIS A 350 3.81 69.26 19.49
N ALA A 351 4.58 69.04 18.41
CA ALA A 351 5.56 70.02 17.92
C ALA A 351 4.90 71.34 17.47
N ARG A 352 3.76 71.27 16.77
CA ARG A 352 2.97 72.46 16.40
C ARG A 352 2.46 73.23 17.62
N ASN A 353 1.91 72.54 18.62
CA ASN A 353 1.43 73.21 19.83
C ASN A 353 2.57 73.86 20.65
N LYS A 354 3.76 73.26 20.67
CA LYS A 354 4.93 73.83 21.35
C LYS A 354 5.44 75.10 20.66
N ASN A 355 5.32 75.20 19.34
CA ASN A 355 5.63 76.42 18.60
C ASN A 355 4.58 77.54 18.81
N ASN A 356 3.30 77.20 19.00
CA ASN A 356 2.26 78.19 19.30
C ASN A 356 2.33 78.77 20.72
N THR A 357 2.77 77.99 21.72
CA THR A 357 3.00 78.51 23.08
C THR A 357 4.29 79.32 23.22
N SER A 358 5.20 79.23 22.23
CA SER A 358 6.42 80.04 22.17
C SER A 358 6.16 81.46 21.63
N SER A 359 5.03 81.70 20.96
CA SER A 359 4.64 83.02 20.43
C SER A 359 3.76 83.85 21.38
N GLU A 360 3.30 83.30 22.51
CA GLU A 360 2.43 84.02 23.47
C GLU A 360 3.16 84.59 24.70
N ASN A 361 4.46 84.35 24.86
CA ASN A 361 5.26 84.88 25.97
C ASN A 361 6.38 85.83 25.46
N ALA A 362 5.99 86.99 24.91
CA ALA A 362 6.88 88.15 24.80
C ALA A 362 6.51 89.14 25.93
N PRO A 363 7.45 89.54 26.80
CA PRO A 363 7.13 90.45 27.91
C PRO A 363 6.88 91.88 27.42
N GLU A 364 5.79 92.47 27.86
CA GLU A 364 5.48 93.90 27.75
C GLU A 364 6.51 94.73 28.54
N GLU A 365 7.26 95.58 27.83
CA GLU A 365 8.04 96.68 28.42
C GLU A 365 7.10 97.73 29.02
N LYS A 366 7.17 97.93 30.34
CA LYS A 366 6.60 99.11 31.01
C LYS A 366 7.70 100.12 31.32
N LYS A 367 7.54 101.27 30.66
CA LYS A 367 8.10 102.63 30.87
C LYS A 367 9.15 102.84 31.94
#